data_AF-A0A165P692-F1
#
_entry.id   AF-A0A165P692-F1
#
_cell.length_a   1.000
_cell.length_b   1.000
_cell.length_c   1.000
_cell.angle_alpha   90.00
_cell.angle_beta   90.00
_cell.angle_gamma   90.00
#
_symmetry.space_group_name_H-M   'P 1'
#
loop_
_entity.id
_entity.type
_entity.pdbx_description
1 polymer ?
#
loop_
_entity_poly.entity_id
_entity_poly.type
_entity_poly.pdbx_seq_one_letter_code
_entity_poly.pdbx_strand_id
1 'polypeptide(L)'
;MNNSQISLWNYLREFTRVYLLISINLTVLMVICLAFLDVLLPLQWIAYVVRVSIGANIGKSFYSKHKQHPNTNALVKLAVFCCLIAFIIDGVSAYLSLPNLDRMFESPFWALSILLVTQTSSFGLIWCGLKQGMRAAEKAEIDCIS
;
A
#
# COMPACT_ATOMS: atom_id res chain seq x y z
N MET A 1 -8.74 -3.64 26.02
CA MET A 1 -8.80 -3.03 24.67
C MET A 1 -7.51 -2.32 24.24
N ASN A 2 -6.67 -1.78 25.14
CA ASN A 2 -5.45 -1.00 24.78
C ASN A 2 -4.34 -1.78 24.06
N ASN A 3 -4.08 -3.05 24.40
CA ASN A 3 -2.97 -3.80 23.78
C ASN A 3 -3.17 -4.06 22.28
N SER A 4 -4.42 -4.15 21.82
CA SER A 4 -4.74 -4.39 20.40
C SER A 4 -4.46 -3.16 19.52
N GLN A 5 -4.76 -1.95 19.99
CA GLN A 5 -4.49 -0.72 19.26
C GLN A 5 -3.00 -0.40 19.18
N ILE A 6 -2.25 -0.61 20.26
CA ILE A 6 -0.79 -0.43 20.28
C ILE A 6 -0.11 -1.41 19.29
N SER A 7 -0.66 -2.62 19.14
CA SER A 7 -0.15 -3.57 18.13
C SER A 7 -0.41 -3.12 16.69
N LEU A 8 -1.60 -2.59 16.39
CA LEU A 8 -1.99 -2.11 15.05
C LEU A 8 -1.11 -0.94 14.57
N TRP A 9 -0.79 -0.01 15.45
CA TRP A 9 0.09 1.13 15.14
C TRP A 9 1.49 0.72 14.71
N ASN A 10 2.02 -0.39 15.24
CA ASN A 10 3.33 -0.89 14.84
C ASN A 10 3.31 -1.42 13.40
N TYR A 11 2.27 -2.18 13.02
CA TYR A 11 2.12 -2.63 11.63
C TYR A 11 1.87 -1.47 10.68
N LEU A 12 1.11 -0.46 11.13
CA LEU A 12 0.89 0.75 10.36
C LEU A 12 2.20 1.51 10.12
N ARG A 13 3.02 1.68 11.16
CA ARG A 13 4.33 2.33 11.06
C ARG A 13 5.26 1.58 10.11
N GLU A 14 5.25 0.25 10.16
CA GLU A 14 6.06 -0.58 9.25
C GLU A 14 5.58 -0.43 7.80
N PHE A 15 4.25 -0.46 7.56
CA PHE A 15 3.68 -0.17 6.25
C PHE A 15 4.15 1.18 5.73
N THR A 16 3.95 2.25 6.52
CA THR A 16 4.31 3.62 6.15
C THR A 16 5.78 3.72 5.80
N ARG A 17 6.67 3.17 6.64
CA ARG A 17 8.11 3.25 6.44
C ARG A 17 8.54 2.59 5.13
N VAL A 18 8.09 1.36 4.89
CA VAL A 18 8.48 0.59 3.70
C VAL A 18 7.86 1.22 2.44
N TYR A 19 6.57 1.58 2.50
CA TYR A 19 5.87 2.19 1.38
C TYR A 19 6.47 3.55 0.99
N LEU A 20 6.79 4.40 1.98
CA LEU A 20 7.41 5.69 1.75
C LEU A 20 8.77 5.56 1.09
N LEU A 21 9.64 4.67 1.60
CA LEU A 21 10.96 4.46 1.03
C LEU A 21 10.88 4.00 -0.42
N ILE A 22 10.02 3.03 -0.73
CA ILE A 22 9.86 2.54 -2.10
C ILE A 22 9.30 3.65 -3.00
N SER A 23 8.29 4.39 -2.54
CA SER A 23 7.67 5.48 -3.32
C SER A 23 8.66 6.60 -3.63
N ILE A 24 9.52 6.98 -2.67
CA ILE A 24 10.59 7.96 -2.90
C ILE A 24 11.57 7.44 -3.95
N ASN A 25 12.05 6.20 -3.82
CA ASN A 25 12.99 5.62 -4.80
C ASN A 25 12.39 5.54 -6.21
N LEU A 26 11.11 5.16 -6.33
CA LEU A 26 10.41 5.14 -7.61
C LEU A 26 10.26 6.54 -8.21
N THR A 27 9.97 7.55 -7.37
CA THR A 27 9.88 8.95 -7.80
C THR A 27 11.23 9.46 -8.28
N VAL A 28 12.32 9.19 -7.55
CA VAL A 28 13.68 9.56 -7.96
C VAL A 28 14.05 8.90 -9.28
N LEU A 29 13.77 7.59 -9.43
CA LEU A 29 14.00 6.87 -10.67
C LEU A 29 13.21 7.47 -11.84
N MET A 30 11.95 7.84 -11.61
CA MET A 30 11.11 8.50 -12.62
C MET A 30 11.73 9.82 -13.09
N VAL A 31 12.16 10.67 -12.16
CA VAL A 31 12.79 11.97 -12.45
C VAL A 31 14.07 11.77 -13.25
N ILE A 32 14.91 10.80 -12.88
CA ILE A 32 16.14 10.49 -13.62
C ILE A 32 15.81 10.01 -15.05
N CYS A 33 14.85 9.08 -15.20
CA CYS A 33 14.50 8.56 -16.52
C CYS A 33 13.91 9.64 -17.44
N LEU A 34 13.08 10.52 -16.90
CA LEU A 34 12.56 11.67 -17.64
C LEU A 34 13.67 12.67 -18.00
N ALA A 35 14.54 13.02 -17.04
CA ALA A 35 15.55 14.04 -17.24
C ALA A 35 16.69 13.61 -18.18
N PHE A 36 17.07 12.32 -18.17
CA PHE A 36 18.26 11.84 -18.90
C PHE A 36 17.94 10.93 -20.09
N LEU A 37 16.82 10.21 -20.06
CA LEU A 37 16.49 9.23 -21.11
C LEU A 37 15.27 9.65 -21.94
N ASP A 38 14.51 10.66 -21.49
CA ASP A 38 13.22 11.07 -22.08
C ASP A 38 12.23 9.89 -22.22
N VAL A 39 12.33 8.92 -21.30
CA VAL A 39 11.50 7.71 -21.28
C VAL A 39 10.50 7.78 -20.13
N LEU A 40 9.22 7.65 -20.46
CA LEU A 40 8.16 7.44 -19.48
C LEU A 40 8.08 5.96 -19.08
N LEU A 41 8.65 5.59 -17.94
CA LEU A 41 8.52 4.24 -17.41
C LEU A 41 7.10 3.99 -16.88
N PRO A 42 6.50 2.82 -17.14
CA PRO A 42 5.17 2.49 -16.64
C PRO A 42 5.23 2.03 -15.16
N LEU A 43 5.75 2.90 -14.29
CA LEU A 43 6.00 2.66 -12.85
C LEU A 43 4.71 2.37 -12.06
N GLN A 44 3.55 2.67 -12.64
CA GLN A 44 2.23 2.38 -12.10
C GLN A 44 2.06 0.89 -11.77
N TRP A 45 2.57 -0.01 -12.62
CA TRP A 45 2.52 -1.45 -12.40
C TRP A 45 3.39 -1.88 -11.21
N ILE A 46 4.57 -1.27 -11.07
CA ILE A 46 5.47 -1.54 -9.95
C ILE A 46 4.81 -1.08 -8.65
N ALA A 47 4.15 0.08 -8.64
CA ALA A 47 3.41 0.57 -7.48
C ALA A 47 2.29 -0.40 -7.05
N TYR A 48 1.56 -0.99 -8.00
CA TYR A 48 0.54 -2.00 -7.69
C TYR A 48 1.13 -3.27 -7.06
N VAL A 49 2.23 -3.79 -7.62
CA VAL A 49 2.92 -4.97 -7.07
C VAL A 49 3.42 -4.68 -5.65
N VAL A 50 4.02 -3.51 -5.43
CA VAL A 50 4.53 -3.07 -4.12
C VAL A 50 3.42 -3.06 -3.06
N ARG A 51 2.22 -2.54 -3.39
CA ARG A 51 1.07 -2.55 -2.46
C ARG A 51 0.67 -3.96 -2.03
N VAL A 52 0.64 -4.91 -2.96
CA VAL A 52 0.33 -6.31 -2.67
C VAL A 52 1.43 -6.94 -1.82
N SER A 53 2.70 -6.78 -2.21
CA SER A 53 3.85 -7.41 -1.54
C SER A 53 4.03 -6.90 -0.10
N ILE A 54 3.93 -5.59 0.13
CA ILE A 54 4.00 -5.03 1.49
C ILE A 54 2.80 -5.50 2.30
N GLY A 55 1.59 -5.47 1.72
CA GLY A 55 0.39 -6.01 2.35
C GLY A 55 0.58 -7.46 2.79
N ALA A 56 1.16 -8.31 1.94
CA ALA A 56 1.45 -9.71 2.26
C ALA A 56 2.47 -9.86 3.39
N ASN A 57 3.53 -9.06 3.40
CA ASN A 57 4.53 -9.13 4.46
C ASN A 57 3.93 -8.73 5.82
N ILE A 58 3.10 -7.69 5.85
CA ILE A 58 2.41 -7.24 7.05
C ILE A 58 1.36 -8.25 7.50
N GLY A 59 0.60 -8.82 6.56
CA GLY A 59 -0.39 -9.86 6.86
C GLY A 59 0.26 -11.09 7.50
N LYS A 60 1.42 -11.51 6.98
CA LYS A 60 2.22 -12.60 7.55
C LYS A 60 2.72 -12.27 8.96
N SER A 61 3.30 -11.07 9.14
CA SER A 61 3.80 -10.60 10.45
C SER A 61 2.67 -10.51 11.49
N PHE A 62 1.51 -9.99 11.08
CA PHE A 62 0.33 -9.86 11.92
C PHE A 62 -0.16 -11.23 12.42
N TYR A 63 -0.28 -12.20 11.51
CA TYR A 63 -0.71 -13.54 11.87
C TYR A 63 0.30 -14.23 12.81
N SER A 64 1.59 -14.19 12.46
CA SER A 64 2.66 -14.83 13.24
C SER A 64 2.72 -14.33 14.70
N LYS A 65 2.47 -13.04 14.93
CA LYS A 65 2.55 -12.44 16.27
C LYS A 65 1.28 -12.62 17.10
N HIS A 66 0.12 -12.69 16.46
CA HIS A 66 -1.15 -12.74 17.17
C HIS A 66 -1.77 -14.13 17.24
N LYS A 67 -1.33 -15.10 16.42
CA LYS A 67 -1.70 -16.54 16.39
C LYS A 67 -3.21 -16.88 16.43
N GLN A 68 -4.07 -15.87 16.48
CA GLN A 68 -5.51 -15.98 16.53
C GLN A 68 -6.06 -15.47 15.20
N HIS A 69 -7.01 -16.22 14.64
CA HIS A 69 -7.82 -15.79 13.50
C HIS A 69 -8.18 -14.31 13.65
N PRO A 70 -7.58 -13.42 12.84
CA PRO A 70 -7.77 -11.99 13.00
C PRO A 70 -9.26 -11.69 12.96
N ASN A 71 -9.75 -10.95 13.96
CA ASN A 71 -11.06 -10.35 13.85
C ASN A 71 -11.10 -9.54 12.55
N THR A 72 -11.94 -9.95 11.60
CA THR A 72 -12.02 -9.37 10.25
C THR A 72 -12.13 -7.85 10.31
N ASN A 73 -12.79 -7.30 11.34
CA ASN A 73 -12.90 -5.87 11.56
C ASN A 73 -11.57 -5.16 11.86
N ALA A 74 -10.65 -5.79 12.58
CA ALA A 74 -9.33 -5.23 12.85
C ALA A 74 -8.47 -5.21 11.57
N LEU A 75 -8.57 -6.27 10.76
CA LEU A 75 -7.88 -6.35 9.48
C LEU A 75 -8.41 -5.29 8.50
N VAL A 76 -9.73 -5.12 8.41
CA VAL A 76 -10.35 -4.11 7.53
C VAL A 76 -9.89 -2.72 7.96
N LYS A 77 -9.90 -2.41 9.26
CA LYS A 77 -9.39 -1.12 9.77
C LYS A 77 -7.92 -0.91 9.39
N LEU A 78 -7.06 -1.93 9.54
CA LEU A 78 -5.67 -1.84 9.15
C LEU A 78 -5.51 -1.55 7.65
N ALA A 79 -6.27 -2.25 6.79
CA ALA A 79 -6.26 -2.03 5.35
C ALA A 79 -6.72 -0.62 4.96
N VAL A 80 -7.77 -0.11 5.60
CA VAL A 80 -8.26 1.27 5.39
C VAL A 80 -7.18 2.29 5.76
N PHE A 81 -6.54 2.15 6.93
CA PHE A 81 -5.47 3.06 7.33
C PHE A 81 -4.25 2.98 6.41
N CYS A 82 -3.86 1.78 5.96
CA CYS A 82 -2.78 1.61 4.98
C CYS A 82 -3.14 2.26 3.64
N CYS A 83 -4.40 2.17 3.20
CA CYS A 83 -4.89 2.82 1.99
C CYS A 83 -4.83 4.35 2.09
N LEU A 84 -5.23 4.91 3.24
CA LEU A 84 -5.12 6.35 3.51
C LEU A 84 -3.67 6.84 3.49
N ILE A 85 -2.74 6.07 4.07
CA ILE A 85 -1.31 6.39 4.05
C ILE A 85 -0.77 6.36 2.62
N ALA A 86 -1.08 5.29 1.86
CA ALA A 86 -0.66 5.18 0.47
C ALA A 86 -1.19 6.35 -0.36
N PHE A 87 -2.45 6.75 -0.16
CA PHE A 87 -3.04 7.91 -0.82
C PHE A 87 -2.27 9.21 -0.55
N ILE A 88 -1.93 9.48 0.71
CA ILE A 88 -1.19 10.69 1.09
C ILE A 88 0.20 10.68 0.45
N ILE A 89 0.92 9.56 0.51
CA ILE A 89 2.27 9.43 -0.05
C ILE A 89 2.24 9.58 -1.57
N ASP A 90 1.31 8.91 -2.25
CA ASP A 90 1.18 8.97 -3.70
C ASP A 90 0.76 10.37 -4.16
N GLY A 91 -0.16 11.03 -3.42
CA GLY A 91 -0.60 12.39 -3.71
C GLY A 91 0.55 13.40 -3.61
N VAL A 92 1.36 13.33 -2.55
CA VAL A 92 2.55 14.19 -2.39
C VAL A 92 3.58 13.90 -3.48
N SER A 93 3.81 12.63 -3.80
CA SER A 93 4.79 12.23 -4.84
C SER A 93 4.37 12.70 -6.23
N ALA A 94 3.08 12.58 -6.57
CA ALA A 94 2.52 13.09 -7.82
C ALA A 94 2.62 14.62 -7.90
N TYR A 95 2.31 15.32 -6.81
CA TYR A 95 2.46 16.78 -6.71
C TYR A 95 3.89 17.26 -7.00
N LEU A 96 4.89 16.56 -6.45
CA LEU A 96 6.28 16.94 -6.64
C LEU A 96 6.85 16.58 -8.02
N SER A 97 6.28 15.59 -8.71
CA SER A 97 6.82 15.05 -9.97
C SER A 97 6.18 15.62 -11.23
N LEU A 98 4.99 16.23 -11.14
CA LEU A 98 4.27 16.73 -12.31
C LEU A 98 4.20 18.28 -12.30
N PRO A 99 4.96 18.96 -13.18
CA PRO A 99 4.96 20.43 -13.25
C PRO A 99 3.67 21.05 -13.82
N ASN A 100 2.64 20.25 -14.16
CA ASN A 100 1.38 20.70 -14.78
C ASN A 100 0.15 19.90 -14.29
N LEU A 101 0.05 19.71 -12.98
CA LEU A 101 -1.08 19.00 -12.37
C LEU A 101 -2.43 19.65 -12.64
N ASP A 102 -2.45 20.97 -12.88
CA ASP A 102 -3.65 21.76 -13.14
C ASP A 102 -4.45 21.28 -14.36
N ARG A 103 -3.79 20.68 -15.37
CA ARG A 103 -4.47 20.15 -16.57
C ARG A 103 -5.20 18.83 -16.33
N MET A 104 -4.79 18.02 -15.34
CA MET A 104 -5.48 16.76 -15.02
C MET A 104 -6.81 16.97 -14.30
N PHE A 105 -7.04 18.16 -13.74
CA PHE A 105 -8.22 18.51 -12.95
C PHE A 105 -9.20 19.43 -13.69
N GLU A 106 -9.07 19.62 -15.01
CA GLU A 106 -9.95 20.48 -15.81
C GLU A 106 -11.44 20.12 -15.68
N SER A 107 -11.76 18.87 -15.31
CA SER A 107 -13.10 18.46 -14.91
C SER A 107 -13.10 17.81 -13.52
N PRO A 108 -13.81 18.38 -12.53
CA PRO A 108 -13.86 17.84 -11.17
C PRO A 108 -14.49 16.43 -11.13
N PHE A 109 -15.38 16.12 -12.08
CA PHE A 109 -16.00 14.80 -12.19
C PHE A 109 -15.01 13.70 -12.59
N TRP A 110 -14.13 13.99 -13.55
CA TRP A 110 -13.07 13.07 -13.99
C TRP A 110 -12.03 12.85 -12.90
N ALA A 111 -11.60 13.93 -12.27
CA ALA A 111 -10.70 13.88 -11.12
C ALA A 111 -11.24 12.99 -9.99
N LEU A 112 -12.49 13.20 -9.59
CA LEU A 112 -13.15 12.41 -8.55
C LEU A 112 -13.24 10.93 -8.95
N SER A 113 -13.58 10.64 -10.21
CA SER A 113 -13.70 9.28 -10.72
C SER A 113 -12.36 8.54 -10.71
N ILE A 114 -11.30 9.18 -11.19
CA ILE A 114 -9.93 8.62 -11.18
C ILE A 114 -9.47 8.37 -9.75
N LEU A 115 -9.75 9.31 -8.84
CA LEU A 115 -9.39 9.19 -7.43
C LEU A 115 -10.11 8.02 -6.76
N LEU A 116 -11.42 7.87 -6.99
CA LEU A 116 -12.21 6.76 -6.46
C LEU A 116 -11.71 5.42 -7.00
N VAL A 117 -11.51 5.28 -8.31
CA VAL A 117 -11.00 4.04 -8.92
C VAL A 117 -9.61 3.69 -8.37
N THR A 118 -8.73 4.69 -8.22
CA THR A 118 -7.38 4.50 -7.67
C THR A 118 -7.42 4.08 -6.20
N GLN A 119 -8.33 4.65 -5.41
CA GLN A 119 -8.50 4.29 -4.01
C GLN A 119 -9.12 2.90 -3.83
N THR A 120 -10.18 2.58 -4.58
CA THR A 120 -10.83 1.26 -4.51
C THR A 120 -9.87 0.16 -4.95
N SER A 121 -9.10 0.37 -6.03
CA SER A 121 -8.08 -0.58 -6.47
C SER A 121 -6.95 -0.74 -5.45
N SER A 122 -6.46 0.36 -4.88
CA SER A 122 -5.41 0.33 -3.84
C SER A 122 -5.87 -0.42 -2.59
N PHE A 123 -7.10 -0.17 -2.13
CA PHE A 123 -7.69 -0.92 -1.03
C PHE A 123 -7.77 -2.41 -1.36
N GLY A 124 -8.26 -2.76 -2.55
CA GLY A 124 -8.34 -4.14 -3.01
C GLY A 124 -6.97 -4.85 -3.00
N LEU A 125 -5.92 -4.19 -3.51
CA LEU A 125 -4.57 -4.75 -3.57
C LEU A 125 -3.96 -4.95 -2.17
N ILE A 126 -4.06 -3.93 -1.30
CA ILE A 126 -3.56 -4.02 0.08
C ILE A 126 -4.32 -5.11 0.84
N TRP A 127 -5.65 -5.16 0.69
CA TRP A 127 -6.49 -6.18 1.31
C TRP A 127 -6.16 -7.59 0.83
N CYS A 128 -5.98 -7.77 -0.48
CA CYS A 128 -5.56 -9.03 -1.07
C CYS A 128 -4.19 -9.45 -0.56
N GLY A 129 -3.22 -8.53 -0.52
CA GLY A 129 -1.90 -8.77 0.06
C GLY A 129 -2.00 -9.24 1.50
N LEU A 130 -2.69 -8.47 2.37
CA LEU A 130 -2.90 -8.83 3.78
C LEU A 130 -3.50 -10.24 3.93
N LYS A 131 -4.57 -10.56 3.17
CA LYS A 131 -5.18 -11.89 3.19
C LYS A 131 -4.23 -12.99 2.73
N GLN A 132 -3.47 -12.77 1.67
CA GLN A 132 -2.49 -13.73 1.17
C GLN A 132 -1.39 -13.99 2.20
N GLY A 133 -0.87 -12.95 2.83
CA GLY A 133 0.15 -13.04 3.88
C GLY A 133 -0.30 -13.85 5.09
N MET A 134 -1.53 -13.63 5.55
CA MET A 134 -2.11 -14.39 6.65
C MET A 134 -2.30 -15.87 6.29
N ARG A 135 -2.88 -16.17 5.12
CA ARG A 135 -3.09 -17.55 4.67
C ARG A 135 -1.77 -18.31 4.50
N ALA A 136 -0.72 -17.63 4.05
CA ALA A 136 0.60 -18.22 3.92
C ALA A 136 1.22 -18.54 5.30
N ALA A 137 1.02 -17.66 6.28
CA ALA A 137 1.47 -17.88 7.64
C ALA A 137 0.73 -19.04 8.33
N GLU A 138 -0.59 -19.11 8.14
CA GLU A 138 -1.44 -20.20 8.63
C GLU A 138 -1.00 -21.57 8.09
N LYS A 139 -0.79 -21.67 6.77
CA LYS A 139 -0.28 -22.91 6.15
C LYS A 139 1.09 -23.32 6.70
N ALA A 140 2.01 -22.36 6.83
CA ALA A 140 3.35 -22.63 7.34
C ALA A 140 3.35 -23.10 8.81
N GLU A 141 2.36 -22.69 9.61
CA GLU A 141 2.20 -23.17 10.99
C GLU A 141 1.64 -24.60 11.02
N ILE A 142 0.67 -24.93 10.14
CA ILE A 142 0.14 -26.30 10.01
C ILE A 142 1.23 -27.28 9.58
N ASP A 143 2.02 -26.92 8.57
CA ASP A 143 3.11 -27.78 8.05
C ASP A 143 4.24 -27.99 9.07
N CYS A 144 4.42 -27.08 10.05
CA CYS A 144 5.40 -27.26 11.14
C CYS A 144 4.93 -28.23 12.23
N ILE A 145 3.63 -28.50 12.30
CA ILE A 145 3.01 -29.34 13.34
C ILE A 145 2.79 -30.78 12.84
N SER A 146 2.71 -30.99 11.52
CA SER A 146 2.63 -32.30 10.87
C SER A 146 3.98 -32.99 10.74
#